data_AF-A0A2P4YQ79-F1
#
_entry.id   AF-A0A2P4YQ79-F1
#
_cell.length_a   1.000
_cell.length_b   1.000
_cell.length_c   1.000
_cell.angle_alpha   90.00
_cell.angle_beta   90.00
_cell.angle_gamma   90.00
#
_symmetry.space_group_name_H-M   'P 1'
#
loop_
_entity.id
_entity.type
_entity.pdbx_description
1 polymer ?
#
loop_
_entity_poly.entity_id
_entity_poly.type
_entity_poly.pdbx_seq_one_letter_code
_entity_poly.pdbx_strand_id
1 'polypeptide(L)'
;FDKPFFLACFNHAAPVVLLPLIVGYYKIYGSPADREADFVGILFKHENHKEKKQVILFIKISNYALRSHFFWYAALDEVSVAAGVAISNSAPLFVYCLSVCFLNEHLNWKKILGVFTAFAGVILIVMFQDGSGFGTIETTTILAGISMIISAAIYAGYQVALLLAIGDDITDTSTLLTQAGLSGLFTFPPWILGTLVLAESPFSWLHESLAFPDTVEGVFLLVISAALTVVFCAFLPLAICWTSPLETSVGCMLTIPLSGLVDTFVHHTAFSWECIVGSVLVMAGFAILECSTKKKQQEIPHASAWA
;
A
#
# COMPACT_ATOMS: atom_id res chain seq x y z
N PHE A 1 -2.05 1.41 21.77
CA PHE A 1 -1.25 2.64 21.58
C PHE A 1 -1.95 3.40 20.48
N ASP A 2 -2.73 4.40 20.88
CA ASP A 2 -3.72 5.09 20.05
C ASP A 2 -3.09 6.37 19.49
N LYS A 3 -2.29 6.20 18.43
CA LYS A 3 -1.53 7.26 17.74
C LYS A 3 -1.37 6.92 16.26
N PRO A 4 -2.44 7.06 15.46
CA PRO A 4 -2.44 6.62 14.08
C PRO A 4 -1.43 7.36 13.20
N PHE A 5 -1.17 8.64 13.45
CA PHE A 5 -0.17 9.40 12.69
C PHE A 5 1.24 8.88 12.99
N PHE A 6 1.58 8.72 14.27
CA PHE A 6 2.85 8.14 14.67
C PHE A 6 3.05 6.73 14.08
N LEU A 7 2.05 5.85 14.17
CA LEU A 7 2.14 4.49 13.63
C LEU A 7 2.32 4.47 12.11
N ALA A 8 1.61 5.33 11.39
CA ALA A 8 1.76 5.51 9.95
C ALA A 8 3.18 5.96 9.59
N CYS A 9 3.68 7.00 10.26
CA CYS A 9 5.03 7.51 10.01
C CYS A 9 6.12 6.52 10.39
N PHE A 10 6.01 5.85 11.54
CA PHE A 10 7.01 4.90 12.03
C PHE A 10 7.16 3.71 11.07
N ASN A 11 6.04 3.08 10.68
CA ASN A 11 6.07 1.97 9.74
C ASN A 11 6.51 2.42 8.33
N HIS A 12 6.03 3.57 7.84
CA HIS A 12 6.43 4.07 6.53
C HIS A 12 7.90 4.53 6.49
N ALA A 13 8.49 4.95 7.60
CA ALA A 13 9.91 5.29 7.71
C ALA A 13 10.82 4.05 7.79
N ALA A 14 10.33 2.93 8.33
CA ALA A 14 11.11 1.73 8.59
C ALA A 14 11.90 1.19 7.37
N PRO A 15 11.37 1.17 6.13
CA PRO A 15 12.11 0.75 4.94
C PRO A 15 13.40 1.52 4.65
N VAL A 16 13.67 2.66 5.32
CA VAL A 16 14.95 3.38 5.20
C VAL A 16 16.16 2.49 5.45
N VAL A 17 16.01 1.44 6.27
CA VAL A 17 17.07 0.45 6.55
C VAL A 17 17.50 -0.34 5.31
N LEU A 18 16.67 -0.38 4.26
CA LEU A 18 17.03 -1.03 2.99
C LEU A 18 18.17 -0.30 2.27
N LEU A 19 18.28 1.02 2.40
CA LEU A 19 19.33 1.81 1.72
C LEU A 19 20.75 1.35 2.07
N PRO A 20 21.17 1.30 3.36
CA PRO A 20 22.49 0.81 3.71
C PRO A 20 22.68 -0.68 3.40
N LEU A 21 21.62 -1.50 3.44
CA LEU A 21 21.70 -2.92 3.09
C LEU A 21 22.00 -3.12 1.60
N ILE A 22 21.35 -2.36 0.71
CA ILE A 22 21.60 -2.37 -0.74
C ILE A 22 23.04 -1.93 -1.01
N VAL A 23 23.48 -0.83 -0.41
CA VAL A 23 24.85 -0.33 -0.58
C VAL A 23 25.87 -1.35 -0.09
N GLY A 24 25.65 -1.95 1.09
CA GLY A 24 26.51 -3.01 1.61
C GLY A 24 26.58 -4.22 0.69
N TYR A 25 25.44 -4.65 0.13
CA TYR A 25 25.38 -5.75 -0.84
C TYR A 25 26.25 -5.47 -2.07
N TYR A 26 26.11 -4.30 -2.70
CA TYR A 26 26.91 -3.95 -3.88
C TYR A 26 28.39 -3.71 -3.56
N LYS A 27 28.73 -3.21 -2.36
CA LYS A 27 30.13 -3.09 -1.92
C LYS A 27 30.81 -4.45 -1.76
N ILE A 28 30.08 -5.49 -1.38
CA ILE A 28 30.66 -6.83 -1.15
C ILE A 28 30.59 -7.67 -2.44
N TYR A 29 29.44 -7.72 -3.08
CA TYR A 29 29.13 -8.64 -4.19
C TYR A 29 29.04 -7.97 -5.56
N GLY A 30 29.06 -6.63 -5.62
CA GLY A 30 29.00 -5.88 -6.87
C GLY A 30 30.29 -5.95 -7.69
N SER A 31 30.21 -5.36 -8.89
CA SER A 31 31.33 -5.20 -9.81
C SER A 31 32.44 -4.31 -9.20
N PRO A 32 33.67 -4.34 -9.73
CA PRO A 32 34.74 -3.46 -9.25
C PRO A 32 34.34 -1.97 -9.22
N ALA A 33 33.57 -1.52 -10.22
CA ALA A 33 33.02 -0.16 -10.25
C ALA A 33 32.06 0.13 -9.07
N ASP A 34 31.30 -0.86 -8.60
CA ASP A 34 30.38 -0.70 -7.46
C ASP A 34 31.12 -0.57 -6.13
N ARG A 35 32.24 -1.29 -6.03
CA ARG A 35 33.10 -1.26 -4.85
C ARG A 35 33.78 0.10 -4.69
N GLU A 36 34.02 0.80 -5.79
CA GLU A 36 34.64 2.14 -5.81
C GLU A 36 33.61 3.27 -5.79
N ALA A 37 32.39 3.05 -6.28
CA ALA A 37 31.32 4.06 -6.29
C ALA A 37 30.94 4.56 -4.89
N ASP A 38 30.54 5.83 -4.78
CA ASP A 38 30.06 6.39 -3.52
C ASP A 38 28.61 5.93 -3.21
N PHE A 39 28.10 6.28 -2.03
CA PHE A 39 26.78 5.83 -1.58
C PHE A 39 25.66 6.19 -2.56
N VAL A 40 25.72 7.41 -3.10
CA VAL A 40 24.74 7.93 -4.07
C VAL A 40 24.92 7.23 -5.42
N GLY A 41 26.15 7.07 -5.90
CA GLY A 41 26.46 6.40 -7.15
C GLY A 41 26.01 4.94 -7.20
N ILE A 42 26.00 4.23 -6.06
CA ILE A 42 25.47 2.86 -5.97
C ILE A 42 23.94 2.86 -6.05
N LEU A 43 23.27 3.74 -5.32
CA LEU A 43 21.79 3.78 -5.28
C LEU A 43 21.17 4.19 -6.63
N PHE A 44 21.86 5.05 -7.38
CA PHE A 44 21.37 5.58 -8.67
C PHE A 44 22.10 4.98 -9.88
N LYS A 45 22.86 3.89 -9.69
CA LYS A 45 23.74 3.28 -10.70
C LYS A 45 23.04 2.92 -12.03
N HIS A 46 21.78 2.48 -11.96
CA HIS A 46 21.01 2.04 -13.13
C HIS A 46 20.18 3.17 -13.77
N GLU A 47 20.24 4.40 -13.25
CA GLU A 47 19.42 5.52 -13.72
C GLU A 47 20.17 6.38 -14.75
N ASN A 48 20.09 6.00 -16.03
CA ASN A 48 20.58 6.82 -17.15
C ASN A 48 19.78 8.13 -17.39
N HIS A 49 18.82 8.50 -16.52
CA HIS A 49 17.92 9.63 -16.70
C HIS A 49 17.82 10.57 -15.49
N LYS A 50 18.46 11.75 -15.58
CA LYS A 50 18.15 12.96 -14.77
C LYS A 50 17.85 12.68 -13.27
N GLU A 51 18.89 12.29 -12.54
CA GLU A 51 18.92 12.06 -11.07
C GLU A 51 17.98 12.97 -10.25
N LYS A 52 17.94 14.28 -10.55
CA LYS A 52 17.09 15.24 -9.82
C LYS A 52 15.59 15.04 -10.03
N LYS A 53 15.15 14.63 -11.22
CA LYS A 53 13.71 14.49 -11.54
C LYS A 53 13.12 13.25 -10.86
N GLN A 54 13.87 12.15 -10.80
CA GLN A 54 13.46 10.91 -10.14
C GLN A 54 13.44 11.06 -8.62
N VAL A 55 14.45 11.72 -8.02
CA VAL A 55 14.43 12.02 -6.58
C VAL A 55 13.24 12.91 -6.19
N ILE A 56 12.96 13.98 -6.95
CA ILE A 56 11.78 14.84 -6.72
C ILE A 56 10.49 14.05 -6.86
N LEU A 57 10.43 13.14 -7.83
CA LEU A 57 9.30 12.25 -8.03
C LEU A 57 9.12 11.34 -6.80
N PHE A 58 10.16 10.67 -6.33
CA PHE A 58 10.13 9.81 -5.13
C PHE A 58 9.73 10.58 -3.85
N ILE A 59 10.19 11.82 -3.69
CA ILE A 59 9.75 12.70 -2.59
C ILE A 59 8.25 12.95 -2.68
N LYS A 60 7.74 13.34 -3.85
CA LYS A 60 6.31 13.58 -4.05
C LYS A 60 5.51 12.32 -3.76
N ILE A 61 5.96 11.19 -4.26
CA ILE A 61 5.36 9.87 -4.08
C ILE A 61 5.28 9.47 -2.60
N SER A 62 6.39 9.55 -1.86
CA SER A 62 6.43 9.21 -0.43
C SER A 62 5.40 10.02 0.36
N ASN A 63 5.27 11.31 0.05
CA ASN A 63 4.27 12.17 0.69
C ASN A 63 2.82 11.79 0.35
N TYR A 64 2.53 11.24 -0.84
CA TYR A 64 1.20 10.72 -1.18
C TYR A 64 0.90 9.42 -0.44
N ALA A 65 1.85 8.49 -0.38
CA ALA A 65 1.70 7.23 0.33
C ALA A 65 1.51 7.44 1.84
N LEU A 66 2.23 8.39 2.44
CA LEU A 66 2.06 8.73 3.86
C LEU A 66 0.64 9.22 4.18
N ARG A 67 0.03 10.04 3.32
CA ARG A 67 -1.36 10.48 3.51
C ARG A 67 -2.34 9.32 3.48
N SER A 68 -2.16 8.40 2.54
CA SER A 68 -2.99 7.18 2.46
C SER A 68 -2.87 6.36 3.76
N HIS A 69 -1.65 6.15 4.25
CA HIS A 69 -1.42 5.39 5.48
C HIS A 69 -2.04 6.08 6.70
N PHE A 70 -1.98 7.41 6.79
CA PHE A 70 -2.64 8.13 7.89
C PHE A 70 -4.15 7.82 7.97
N PHE A 71 -4.88 7.91 6.86
CA PHE A 71 -6.32 7.58 6.82
C PHE A 71 -6.59 6.10 7.15
N TRP A 72 -5.66 5.21 6.81
CA TRP A 72 -5.77 3.78 7.11
C TRP A 72 -5.60 3.50 8.61
N TYR A 73 -4.50 3.99 9.21
CA TYR A 73 -4.24 3.80 10.64
C TYR A 73 -5.31 4.48 11.50
N ALA A 74 -5.79 5.67 11.10
CA ALA A 74 -6.84 6.38 11.82
C ALA A 74 -8.21 5.67 11.79
N ALA A 75 -8.40 4.72 10.86
CA ALA A 75 -9.63 3.94 10.78
C ALA A 75 -9.56 2.63 11.57
N LEU A 76 -8.35 2.14 11.92
CA LEU A 76 -8.17 0.83 12.55
C LEU A 76 -8.69 0.75 13.99
N ASP A 77 -8.87 1.89 14.66
CA ASP A 77 -9.46 1.90 16.01
C ASP A 77 -10.96 1.57 15.98
N GLU A 78 -11.62 1.78 14.83
CA GLU A 78 -13.07 1.61 14.65
C GLU A 78 -13.42 0.51 13.62
N VAL A 79 -12.41 -0.13 13.02
CA VAL A 79 -12.57 -1.13 11.96
C VAL A 79 -11.73 -2.35 12.26
N SER A 80 -12.33 -3.53 12.19
CA SER A 80 -11.59 -4.79 12.29
C SER A 80 -10.49 -4.89 11.22
N VAL A 81 -9.37 -5.54 11.56
CA VAL A 81 -8.22 -5.66 10.66
C VAL A 81 -8.63 -6.40 9.38
N ALA A 82 -9.45 -7.44 9.49
CA ALA A 82 -9.97 -8.20 8.35
C ALA A 82 -10.80 -7.33 7.39
N ALA A 83 -11.74 -6.53 7.91
CA ALA A 83 -12.54 -5.62 7.10
C ALA A 83 -11.67 -4.54 6.46
N GLY A 84 -10.70 -4.00 7.20
CA GLY A 84 -9.76 -3.03 6.67
C GLY A 84 -8.90 -3.57 5.53
N VAL A 85 -8.37 -4.78 5.68
CA VAL A 85 -7.60 -5.45 4.62
C VAL A 85 -8.47 -5.71 3.39
N ALA A 86 -9.72 -6.11 3.55
CA ALA A 86 -10.63 -6.30 2.43
C ALA A 86 -10.95 -4.98 1.70
N ILE A 87 -11.19 -3.89 2.42
CA ILE A 87 -11.41 -2.56 1.82
C ILE A 87 -10.14 -2.08 1.11
N SER A 88 -8.96 -2.21 1.73
CA SER A 88 -7.68 -1.81 1.11
C SER A 88 -7.38 -2.58 -0.18
N ASN A 89 -7.74 -3.86 -0.24
CA ASN A 89 -7.60 -4.69 -1.44
C ASN A 89 -8.57 -4.31 -2.58
N SER A 90 -9.42 -3.31 -2.37
CA SER A 90 -10.20 -2.66 -3.43
C SER A 90 -9.40 -1.58 -4.18
N ALA A 91 -8.17 -1.26 -3.78
CA ALA A 91 -7.32 -0.27 -4.47
C ALA A 91 -7.15 -0.53 -5.99
N PRO A 92 -6.98 -1.77 -6.48
CA PRO A 92 -6.90 -2.06 -7.92
C PRO A 92 -8.13 -1.61 -8.73
N LEU A 93 -9.31 -1.52 -8.10
CA LEU A 93 -10.52 -0.97 -8.72
C LEU A 93 -10.31 0.50 -9.10
N PHE A 94 -9.82 1.29 -8.13
CA PHE A 94 -9.53 2.69 -8.32
C PHE A 94 -8.37 2.89 -9.29
N VAL A 95 -7.36 2.01 -9.27
CA VAL A 95 -6.26 2.02 -10.25
C VAL A 95 -6.84 1.89 -11.65
N TYR A 96 -7.72 0.92 -11.90
CA TYR A 96 -8.33 0.76 -13.22
C TYR A 96 -9.15 1.99 -13.64
N CYS A 97 -9.99 2.54 -12.75
CA CYS A 97 -10.76 3.75 -13.05
C CYS A 97 -9.85 4.94 -13.42
N LEU A 98 -8.79 5.14 -12.65
CA LEU A 98 -7.82 6.22 -12.89
C LEU A 98 -7.00 5.95 -14.16
N SER A 99 -6.62 4.72 -14.46
CA SER A 99 -5.93 4.36 -15.70
C SER A 99 -6.79 4.62 -16.94
N VAL A 100 -8.10 4.35 -16.88
CA VAL A 100 -9.01 4.73 -17.97
C VAL A 100 -9.02 6.25 -18.17
N CYS A 101 -9.06 7.03 -17.09
CA CYS A 101 -9.12 8.49 -17.15
C CYS A 101 -7.80 9.15 -17.60
N PHE A 102 -6.66 8.67 -17.10
CA PHE A 102 -5.36 9.34 -17.24
C PHE A 102 -4.42 8.66 -18.25
N LEU A 103 -4.55 7.34 -18.46
CA LEU A 103 -3.74 6.59 -19.42
C LEU A 103 -4.51 6.27 -20.72
N ASN A 104 -5.76 6.75 -20.86
CA ASN A 104 -6.64 6.45 -22.00
C ASN A 104 -6.80 4.95 -22.27
N GLU A 105 -6.81 4.12 -21.21
CA GLU A 105 -7.11 2.70 -21.38
C GLU A 105 -8.54 2.47 -21.89
N HIS A 106 -8.70 1.62 -22.90
CA HIS A 106 -10.01 1.23 -23.39
C HIS A 106 -10.85 0.54 -22.32
N LEU A 107 -12.10 1.01 -22.19
CA LEU A 107 -13.12 0.40 -21.35
C LEU A 107 -13.39 -1.05 -21.79
N ASN A 108 -13.10 -1.99 -20.90
CA ASN A 108 -13.46 -3.39 -21.07
C ASN A 108 -14.67 -3.72 -20.20
N TRP A 109 -15.74 -4.23 -20.80
CA TRP A 109 -16.97 -4.60 -20.10
C TRP A 109 -16.74 -5.59 -18.95
N LYS A 110 -15.83 -6.55 -19.13
CA LYS A 110 -15.49 -7.51 -18.07
C LYS A 110 -14.82 -6.82 -16.88
N LYS A 111 -13.92 -5.87 -17.15
CA LYS A 111 -13.26 -5.08 -16.11
C LYS A 111 -14.28 -4.22 -15.34
N ILE A 112 -15.24 -3.61 -16.05
CA ILE A 112 -16.34 -2.84 -15.43
C ILE A 112 -17.16 -3.74 -14.50
N LEU A 113 -17.52 -4.95 -14.94
CA LEU A 113 -18.23 -5.91 -14.10
C LEU A 113 -17.42 -6.27 -12.83
N GLY A 114 -16.10 -6.46 -12.96
CA GLY A 114 -15.20 -6.67 -11.83
C GLY A 114 -15.21 -5.49 -10.85
N VAL A 115 -15.18 -4.25 -11.36
CA VAL A 115 -15.27 -3.03 -10.54
C VAL A 115 -16.56 -3.00 -9.73
N PHE A 116 -17.72 -3.16 -10.37
CA PHE A 116 -19.01 -3.14 -9.67
C PHE A 116 -19.15 -4.28 -8.66
N THR A 117 -18.63 -5.47 -8.99
CA THR A 117 -18.68 -6.63 -8.08
C THR A 117 -17.91 -6.36 -6.79
N ALA A 118 -16.66 -5.88 -6.89
CA ALA A 118 -15.89 -5.60 -5.70
C ALA A 118 -16.36 -4.34 -4.97
N PHE A 119 -16.90 -3.33 -5.67
CA PHE A 119 -17.52 -2.17 -5.01
C PHE A 119 -18.74 -2.56 -4.17
N ALA A 120 -19.60 -3.46 -4.68
CA ALA A 120 -20.69 -4.03 -3.89
C ALA A 120 -20.16 -4.80 -2.66
N GLY A 121 -19.05 -5.53 -2.81
CA GLY A 121 -18.38 -6.20 -1.70
C GLY A 121 -17.89 -5.23 -0.62
N VAL A 122 -17.23 -4.14 -1.00
CA VAL A 122 -16.77 -3.07 -0.08
C VAL A 122 -17.94 -2.45 0.68
N ILE A 123 -19.07 -2.17 0.02
CA ILE A 123 -20.26 -1.63 0.68
C ILE A 123 -20.76 -2.59 1.76
N LEU A 124 -20.86 -3.89 1.47
CA LEU A 124 -21.29 -4.89 2.46
C LEU A 124 -20.35 -4.93 3.66
N ILE A 125 -19.03 -4.89 3.43
CA ILE A 125 -18.06 -4.92 4.53
C ILE A 125 -18.22 -3.68 5.41
N VAL A 126 -18.25 -2.48 4.83
CA VAL A 126 -18.40 -1.23 5.59
C VAL A 126 -19.70 -1.21 6.39
N MET A 127 -20.79 -1.78 5.86
CA MET A 127 -22.08 -1.79 6.54
C MET A 127 -22.23 -2.87 7.61
N PHE A 128 -21.53 -4.00 7.50
CA PHE A 128 -21.79 -5.18 8.33
C PHE A 128 -20.59 -5.74 9.08
N GLN A 129 -19.45 -5.05 9.08
CA GLN A 129 -18.23 -5.48 9.77
C GLN A 129 -18.40 -5.68 11.28
N ASP A 130 -19.28 -4.92 11.93
CA ASP A 130 -19.48 -4.98 13.40
C ASP A 130 -20.50 -6.05 13.84
N GLY A 131 -21.00 -6.88 12.91
CA GLY A 131 -22.05 -7.85 13.21
C GLY A 131 -23.41 -7.25 13.54
N SER A 132 -23.54 -5.93 13.46
CA SER A 132 -24.76 -5.20 13.79
C SER A 132 -25.78 -5.29 12.63
N GLY A 133 -27.06 -5.43 12.97
CA GLY A 133 -28.13 -5.48 11.97
C GLY A 133 -28.36 -4.12 11.31
N PHE A 134 -29.13 -4.11 10.21
CA PHE A 134 -29.57 -2.86 9.57
C PHE A 134 -30.23 -1.92 10.61
N GLY A 135 -29.63 -0.76 10.86
CA GLY A 135 -30.18 0.29 11.74
C GLY A 135 -29.45 0.53 13.06
N THR A 136 -28.45 -0.28 13.40
CA THR A 136 -27.63 -0.11 14.63
C THR A 136 -26.15 0.17 14.34
N ILE A 137 -25.80 0.52 13.10
CA ILE A 137 -24.42 0.80 12.72
C ILE A 137 -24.01 2.14 13.34
N GLU A 138 -22.90 2.15 14.07
CA GLU A 138 -22.35 3.38 14.63
C GLU A 138 -21.81 4.29 13.54
N THR A 139 -22.05 5.60 13.66
CA THR A 139 -21.57 6.59 12.68
C THR A 139 -20.03 6.59 12.58
N THR A 140 -19.32 6.25 13.66
CA THR A 140 -17.86 6.15 13.72
C THR A 140 -17.35 5.01 12.84
N THR A 141 -17.95 3.83 12.90
CA THR A 141 -17.66 2.68 12.02
C THR A 141 -17.81 3.06 10.55
N ILE A 142 -18.91 3.73 10.19
CA ILE A 142 -19.15 4.14 8.79
C ILE A 142 -18.08 5.15 8.35
N LEU A 143 -17.77 6.12 9.21
CA LEU A 143 -16.77 7.14 8.91
C LEU A 143 -15.37 6.52 8.74
N ALA A 144 -15.02 5.55 9.57
CA ALA A 144 -13.77 4.80 9.47
C ALA A 144 -13.71 3.95 8.19
N GLY A 145 -14.81 3.28 7.83
CA GLY A 145 -14.92 2.59 6.54
C GLY A 145 -14.74 3.53 5.34
N ILE A 146 -15.34 4.72 5.37
CA ILE A 146 -15.14 5.77 4.34
C ILE A 146 -13.68 6.23 4.33
N SER A 147 -13.05 6.43 5.49
CA SER A 147 -11.63 6.78 5.62
C SER A 147 -10.73 5.74 4.94
N MET A 148 -11.02 4.45 5.11
CA MET A 148 -10.29 3.37 4.42
C MET A 148 -10.50 3.37 2.91
N ILE A 149 -11.72 3.65 2.43
CA ILE A 149 -11.98 3.81 0.99
C ILE A 149 -11.18 4.99 0.41
N ILE A 150 -11.15 6.12 1.12
CA ILE A 150 -10.33 7.29 0.75
C ILE A 150 -8.85 6.91 0.71
N SER A 151 -8.37 6.20 1.72
CA SER A 151 -7.00 5.67 1.77
C SER A 151 -6.68 4.82 0.54
N ALA A 152 -7.55 3.87 0.19
CA ALA A 152 -7.39 2.99 -0.98
C ALA A 152 -7.39 3.78 -2.30
N ALA A 153 -8.25 4.80 -2.43
CA ALA A 153 -8.28 5.67 -3.61
C ALA A 153 -7.02 6.55 -3.74
N ILE A 154 -6.50 7.10 -2.63
CA ILE A 154 -5.24 7.85 -2.62
C ILE A 154 -4.08 6.91 -2.99
N TYR A 155 -4.06 5.69 -2.45
CA TYR A 155 -3.05 4.68 -2.77
C TYR A 155 -3.09 4.30 -4.26
N ALA A 156 -4.28 4.13 -4.84
CA ALA A 156 -4.44 3.90 -6.27
C ALA A 156 -3.96 5.09 -7.12
N GLY A 157 -4.27 6.32 -6.70
CA GLY A 157 -3.76 7.54 -7.34
C GLY A 157 -2.23 7.60 -7.32
N TYR A 158 -1.62 7.19 -6.21
CA TYR A 158 -0.17 7.00 -6.10
C TYR A 158 0.35 6.00 -7.15
N GLN A 159 -0.26 4.82 -7.27
CA GLN A 159 0.17 3.80 -8.23
C GLN A 159 0.07 4.28 -9.68
N VAL A 160 -1.01 4.99 -10.04
CA VAL A 160 -1.18 5.54 -11.40
C VAL A 160 -0.22 6.69 -11.67
N ALA A 161 0.02 7.57 -10.69
CA ALA A 161 1.00 8.65 -10.82
C ALA A 161 2.43 8.11 -10.99
N LEU A 162 2.78 7.03 -10.29
CA LEU A 162 4.02 6.27 -10.49
C LEU A 162 4.12 5.79 -11.95
N LEU A 163 3.09 5.09 -12.43
CA LEU A 163 3.07 4.51 -13.77
C LEU A 163 3.25 5.59 -14.85
N LEU A 164 2.61 6.75 -14.70
CA LEU A 164 2.75 7.88 -15.62
C LEU A 164 4.15 8.52 -15.59
N ALA A 165 4.79 8.54 -14.44
CA ALA A 165 6.04 9.27 -14.25
C ALA A 165 7.27 8.43 -14.62
N ILE A 166 7.16 7.11 -14.47
CA ILE A 166 8.23 6.14 -14.67
C ILE A 166 8.12 5.42 -16.02
N GLY A 167 6.91 5.18 -16.54
CA GLY A 167 6.72 4.35 -17.73
C GLY A 167 7.04 2.87 -17.49
N ASP A 168 7.27 2.10 -18.55
CA ASP A 168 7.55 0.65 -18.49
C ASP A 168 9.00 0.31 -18.07
N ASP A 169 9.87 1.31 -17.86
CA ASP A 169 11.33 1.15 -17.81
C ASP A 169 11.93 0.80 -16.43
N ILE A 170 11.15 0.76 -15.35
CA ILE A 170 11.69 0.40 -14.02
C ILE A 170 11.16 -0.95 -13.58
N THR A 171 11.90 -1.99 -13.94
CA THR A 171 11.68 -3.37 -13.47
C THR A 171 12.89 -3.94 -12.73
N ASP A 172 13.97 -3.16 -12.59
CA ASP A 172 15.13 -3.61 -11.81
C ASP A 172 14.78 -3.63 -10.32
N THR A 173 14.99 -4.80 -9.71
CA THR A 173 14.77 -5.04 -8.28
C THR A 173 15.51 -4.02 -7.42
N SER A 174 16.73 -3.64 -7.79
CA SER A 174 17.53 -2.66 -7.02
C SER A 174 16.89 -1.28 -7.02
N THR A 175 16.34 -0.82 -8.15
CA THR A 175 15.65 0.47 -8.24
C THR A 175 14.37 0.47 -7.40
N LEU A 176 13.60 -0.61 -7.42
CA LEU A 176 12.38 -0.72 -6.61
C LEU A 176 12.69 -0.77 -5.10
N LEU A 177 13.77 -1.45 -4.70
CA LEU A 177 14.24 -1.48 -3.32
C LEU A 177 14.80 -0.12 -2.87
N THR A 178 15.55 0.56 -3.73
CA THR A 178 16.02 1.93 -3.49
C THR A 178 14.85 2.89 -3.37
N GLN A 179 13.82 2.75 -4.21
CA GLN A 179 12.59 3.52 -4.10
C GLN A 179 11.90 3.29 -2.75
N ALA A 180 11.77 2.03 -2.30
CA ALA A 180 11.19 1.72 -1.00
C ALA A 180 12.01 2.37 0.14
N GLY A 181 13.34 2.28 0.11
CA GLY A 181 14.20 2.90 1.12
C GLY A 181 14.16 4.43 1.11
N LEU A 182 14.19 5.05 -0.06
CA LEU A 182 14.06 6.50 -0.23
C LEU A 182 12.67 6.97 0.24
N SER A 183 11.62 6.16 0.02
CA SER A 183 10.29 6.51 0.50
C SER A 183 10.27 6.64 2.02
N GLY A 184 10.95 5.76 2.76
CA GLY A 184 11.08 5.86 4.21
C GLY A 184 11.98 7.00 4.66
N LEU A 185 13.07 7.29 3.93
CA LEU A 185 13.92 8.45 4.20
C LEU A 185 13.13 9.77 4.09
N PHE A 186 12.28 9.90 3.07
CA PHE A 186 11.49 11.10 2.86
C PHE A 186 10.25 11.20 3.75
N THR A 187 9.97 10.19 4.57
CA THR A 187 8.92 10.25 5.60
C THR A 187 9.35 11.09 6.82
N PHE A 188 10.64 11.20 7.13
CA PHE A 188 11.09 11.93 8.33
C PHE A 188 10.71 13.42 8.37
N PRO A 189 10.87 14.23 7.29
CA PRO A 189 10.45 15.62 7.31
C PRO A 189 8.95 15.84 7.58
N PRO A 190 8.02 15.19 6.85
CA PRO A 190 6.59 15.33 7.14
C PRO A 190 6.19 14.67 8.47
N TRP A 191 6.93 13.67 8.95
CA TRP A 191 6.71 13.12 10.29
C TRP A 191 7.00 14.17 11.37
N ILE A 192 8.19 14.77 11.37
CA ILE A 192 8.56 15.81 12.35
C ILE A 192 7.57 16.98 12.30
N LEU A 193 7.31 17.50 11.09
CA LEU A 193 6.40 18.64 10.92
C LEU A 193 4.97 18.28 11.33
N GLY A 194 4.49 17.11 10.90
CA GLY A 194 3.14 16.65 11.21
C GLY A 194 2.96 16.42 12.71
N THR A 195 3.91 15.81 13.39
CA THR A 195 3.81 15.62 14.84
C THR A 195 3.72 16.95 15.59
N LEU A 196 4.47 17.98 15.17
CA LEU A 196 4.35 19.32 15.76
C LEU A 196 2.97 19.96 15.49
N VAL A 197 2.44 19.80 14.28
CA VAL A 197 1.14 20.36 13.90
C VAL A 197 -0.01 19.62 14.60
N LEU A 198 0.03 18.28 14.68
CA LEU A 198 -0.99 17.49 15.36
C LEU A 198 -0.93 17.67 16.88
N ALA A 199 0.26 17.83 17.48
CA ALA A 199 0.38 18.10 18.91
C ALA A 199 -0.23 19.45 19.31
N GLU A 200 -0.18 20.46 18.44
CA GLU A 200 -0.74 21.80 18.67
C GLU A 200 -2.09 22.02 17.98
N SER A 201 -2.71 20.96 17.45
CA SER A 201 -3.97 21.07 16.70
C SER A 201 -5.12 21.49 17.62
N PRO A 202 -5.90 22.54 17.25
CA PRO A 202 -7.10 22.94 18.00
C PRO A 202 -8.28 21.97 17.81
N PHE A 203 -8.18 21.06 16.84
CA PHE A 203 -9.20 20.08 16.55
C PHE A 203 -8.92 18.78 17.33
N SER A 204 -9.82 18.43 18.24
CA SER A 204 -9.67 17.23 19.09
C SER A 204 -9.52 15.93 18.32
N TRP A 205 -10.17 15.81 17.15
CA TRP A 205 -10.09 14.63 16.27
C TRP A 205 -8.79 14.53 15.47
N LEU A 206 -7.99 15.61 15.43
CA LEU A 206 -6.68 15.65 14.77
C LEU A 206 -5.55 15.90 15.79
N HIS A 207 -5.87 15.89 17.09
CA HIS A 207 -4.89 16.12 18.13
C HIS A 207 -4.22 14.79 18.49
N GLU A 208 -2.91 14.70 18.28
CA GLU A 208 -2.12 13.53 18.67
C GLU A 208 -0.97 13.97 19.56
N SER A 209 -0.96 13.51 20.82
CA SER A 209 0.09 13.91 21.75
C SER A 209 1.45 13.29 21.41
N LEU A 210 2.53 13.97 21.79
CA LEU A 210 3.90 13.46 21.70
C LEU A 210 4.14 12.40 22.79
N ALA A 211 3.83 11.13 22.52
CA ALA A 211 4.17 10.05 23.45
C ALA A 211 4.59 8.77 22.71
N PHE A 212 5.47 8.02 23.35
CA PHE A 212 5.87 6.68 22.93
C PHE A 212 5.03 5.63 23.69
N PRO A 213 4.98 4.36 23.22
CA PRO A 213 4.33 3.32 24.01
C PRO A 213 5.01 3.19 25.38
N ASP A 214 4.25 3.38 26.46
CA ASP A 214 4.77 3.33 27.83
C ASP A 214 5.05 1.88 28.29
N THR A 215 4.48 0.89 27.59
CA THR A 215 4.60 -0.53 27.92
C THR A 215 5.67 -1.22 27.07
N VAL A 216 6.41 -2.14 27.70
CA VAL A 216 7.40 -2.98 27.00
C VAL A 216 6.74 -3.78 25.87
N GLU A 217 5.53 -4.27 26.11
CA GLU A 217 4.71 -4.95 25.09
C GLU A 217 4.38 -4.04 23.91
N GLY A 218 3.98 -2.79 24.16
CA GLY A 218 3.70 -1.82 23.10
C GLY A 218 4.93 -1.51 22.25
N VAL A 219 6.10 -1.36 22.89
CA VAL A 219 7.38 -1.18 22.17
C VAL A 219 7.72 -2.42 21.35
N PHE A 220 7.53 -3.62 21.91
CA PHE A 220 7.80 -4.87 21.21
C PHE A 220 6.93 -5.05 19.96
N LEU A 221 5.61 -4.82 20.09
CA LEU A 221 4.68 -4.87 18.96
C LEU A 221 4.99 -3.81 17.89
N LEU A 222 5.40 -2.61 18.31
CA LEU A 222 5.82 -1.53 17.40
C LEU A 222 7.06 -1.96 16.59
N VAL A 223 8.06 -2.56 17.23
CA VAL A 223 9.28 -3.05 16.55
C VAL A 223 8.95 -4.19 15.59
N ILE A 224 8.08 -5.14 15.99
CA ILE A 224 7.63 -6.22 15.11
C ILE A 224 6.90 -5.65 13.89
N SER A 225 6.00 -4.69 14.09
CA SER A 225 5.27 -4.03 13.00
C SER A 225 6.23 -3.41 11.97
N ALA A 226 7.25 -2.67 12.44
CA ALA A 226 8.25 -2.09 11.55
C ALA A 226 9.10 -3.16 10.85
N ALA A 227 9.50 -4.22 11.56
CA ALA A 227 10.25 -5.32 10.97
C ALA A 227 9.44 -6.04 9.87
N LEU A 228 8.16 -6.33 10.12
CA LEU A 228 7.26 -6.91 9.12
C LEU A 228 7.05 -5.96 7.93
N THR A 229 6.98 -4.66 8.17
CA THR A 229 6.91 -3.65 7.10
C THR A 229 8.17 -3.66 6.24
N VAL A 230 9.37 -3.72 6.84
CA VAL A 230 10.64 -3.83 6.11
C VAL A 230 10.69 -5.11 5.29
N VAL A 231 10.26 -6.25 5.87
CA VAL A 231 10.16 -7.52 5.16
C VAL A 231 9.20 -7.38 3.97
N PHE A 232 8.00 -6.85 4.17
CA PHE A 232 7.05 -6.63 3.09
C PHE A 232 7.63 -5.74 1.97
N CYS A 233 8.23 -4.60 2.32
CA CYS A 233 8.85 -3.69 1.36
C CYS A 233 10.06 -4.28 0.63
N ALA A 234 10.76 -5.24 1.22
CA ALA A 234 11.87 -5.94 0.56
C ALA A 234 11.39 -7.06 -0.36
N PHE A 235 10.45 -7.89 0.12
CA PHE A 235 10.00 -9.08 -0.58
C PHE A 235 8.95 -8.79 -1.65
N LEU A 236 8.17 -7.72 -1.52
CA LEU A 236 7.16 -7.36 -2.53
C LEU A 236 7.81 -7.03 -3.90
N PRO A 237 8.83 -6.16 -4.01
CA PRO A 237 9.53 -5.96 -5.27
C PRO A 237 10.17 -7.23 -5.82
N LEU A 238 10.77 -8.05 -4.95
CA LEU A 238 11.36 -9.35 -5.35
C LEU A 238 10.31 -10.29 -5.93
N ALA A 239 9.13 -10.38 -5.30
CA ALA A 239 8.02 -11.18 -5.80
C ALA A 239 7.55 -10.69 -7.18
N ILE A 240 7.41 -9.37 -7.36
CA ILE A 240 7.01 -8.78 -8.65
C ILE A 240 8.03 -9.11 -9.75
N CYS A 241 9.32 -8.99 -9.45
CA CYS A 241 10.39 -9.24 -10.42
C CYS A 241 10.61 -10.74 -10.73
N TRP A 242 10.43 -11.63 -9.74
CA TRP A 242 10.73 -13.06 -9.90
C TRP A 242 9.54 -13.92 -10.34
N THR A 243 8.31 -13.44 -10.13
CA THR A 243 7.10 -14.16 -10.49
C THR A 243 6.37 -13.40 -11.60
N SER A 244 5.17 -12.92 -11.31
CA SER A 244 4.46 -11.94 -12.10
C SER A 244 3.72 -10.97 -11.18
N PRO A 245 3.44 -9.74 -11.64
CA PRO A 245 2.58 -8.82 -10.89
C PRO A 245 1.23 -9.45 -10.52
N LEU A 246 0.70 -10.29 -11.42
CA LEU A 246 -0.55 -11.02 -11.20
C LEU A 246 -0.45 -12.02 -10.05
N GLU A 247 0.56 -12.89 -10.05
CA GLU A 247 0.76 -13.88 -8.98
C GLU A 247 1.02 -13.22 -7.64
N THR A 248 1.82 -12.15 -7.64
CA THR A 248 2.06 -11.34 -6.44
C THR A 248 0.76 -10.75 -5.90
N SER A 249 -0.10 -10.23 -6.78
CA SER A 249 -1.37 -9.65 -6.38
C SER A 249 -2.37 -10.67 -5.85
N VAL A 250 -2.40 -11.89 -6.41
CA VAL A 250 -3.16 -13.02 -5.83
C VAL A 250 -2.67 -13.36 -4.42
N GLY A 251 -1.36 -13.34 -4.19
CA GLY A 251 -0.77 -13.48 -2.86
C GLY A 251 -1.25 -12.40 -1.89
N CYS A 252 -1.28 -11.14 -2.33
CA CYS A 252 -1.84 -10.04 -1.55
C CYS A 252 -3.34 -10.23 -1.26
N MET A 253 -4.14 -10.79 -2.17
CA MET A 253 -5.57 -11.05 -1.90
C MET A 253 -5.81 -12.12 -0.83
N LEU A 254 -4.91 -13.10 -0.70
CA LEU A 254 -5.00 -14.11 0.37
C LEU A 254 -4.86 -13.51 1.77
N THR A 255 -4.40 -12.26 1.89
CA THR A 255 -4.41 -11.54 3.17
C THR A 255 -5.83 -11.34 3.71
N ILE A 256 -6.87 -11.24 2.87
CA ILE A 256 -8.26 -11.07 3.32
C ILE A 256 -8.71 -12.24 4.21
N PRO A 257 -8.73 -13.51 3.72
CA PRO A 257 -9.13 -14.64 4.54
C PRO A 257 -8.15 -14.91 5.69
N LEU A 258 -6.85 -14.64 5.51
CA LEU A 258 -5.86 -14.81 6.59
C LEU A 258 -6.10 -13.81 7.73
N SER A 259 -6.38 -12.54 7.43
CA SER A 259 -6.72 -11.54 8.44
C SER A 259 -8.03 -11.89 9.14
N GLY A 260 -9.03 -12.38 8.42
CA GLY A 260 -10.26 -12.90 9.04
C GLY A 260 -10.00 -14.04 10.01
N LEU A 261 -9.12 -14.98 9.63
CA LEU A 261 -8.73 -16.10 10.50
C LEU A 261 -8.01 -15.62 11.77
N VAL A 262 -7.08 -14.68 11.63
CA VAL A 262 -6.35 -14.08 12.75
C VAL A 262 -7.30 -13.32 13.66
N ASP A 263 -8.21 -12.50 13.13
CA ASP A 263 -9.19 -11.76 13.92
C ASP A 263 -10.13 -12.69 14.70
N THR A 264 -10.58 -13.78 14.09
CA THR A 264 -11.41 -14.77 14.79
C THR A 264 -10.65 -15.50 15.89
N PHE A 265 -9.37 -15.86 15.69
CA PHE A 265 -8.60 -16.61 16.69
C PHE A 265 -7.96 -15.76 17.79
N VAL A 266 -7.47 -14.58 17.45
CA VAL A 266 -6.72 -13.69 18.35
C VAL A 266 -7.64 -12.68 19.01
N HIS A 267 -8.52 -12.04 18.23
CA HIS A 267 -9.42 -10.99 18.70
C HIS A 267 -10.82 -11.50 19.06
N HIS A 268 -11.10 -12.80 18.82
CA HIS A 268 -12.42 -13.41 19.00
C HIS A 268 -13.54 -12.66 18.27
N THR A 269 -13.19 -12.01 17.15
CA THR A 269 -14.12 -11.25 16.34
C THR A 269 -15.11 -12.18 15.64
N ALA A 270 -16.40 -11.89 15.79
CA ALA A 270 -17.47 -12.58 15.08
C ALA A 270 -17.86 -11.77 13.83
N PHE A 271 -17.65 -12.35 12.65
CA PHE A 271 -18.04 -11.72 11.39
C PHE A 271 -19.48 -12.07 11.03
N SER A 272 -20.22 -11.06 10.56
CA SER A 272 -21.51 -11.26 9.92
C SER A 272 -21.36 -12.08 8.62
N TRP A 273 -22.41 -12.79 8.23
CA TRP A 273 -22.37 -13.55 6.97
C TRP A 273 -22.31 -12.61 5.77
N GLU A 274 -22.86 -11.39 5.90
CA GLU A 274 -22.78 -10.30 4.92
C GLU A 274 -21.33 -9.83 4.71
N CYS A 275 -20.54 -9.70 5.79
CA CYS A 275 -19.11 -9.35 5.70
C CYS A 275 -18.30 -10.45 4.99
N ILE A 276 -18.63 -11.72 5.22
CA ILE A 276 -18.00 -12.85 4.52
C ILE A 276 -18.34 -12.80 3.03
N VAL A 277 -19.62 -12.62 2.69
CA VAL A 277 -20.07 -12.46 1.29
C VAL A 277 -19.39 -11.26 0.64
N GLY A 278 -19.30 -10.13 1.36
CA GLY A 278 -18.60 -8.93 0.90
C GLY A 278 -17.14 -9.20 0.57
N SER A 279 -16.43 -9.91 1.45
CA SER A 279 -15.03 -10.30 1.23
C SER A 279 -14.85 -11.18 0.00
N VAL A 280 -15.74 -12.16 -0.20
CA VAL A 280 -15.76 -13.01 -1.40
C VAL A 280 -16.02 -12.19 -2.66
N LEU A 281 -16.94 -11.23 -2.63
CA LEU A 281 -17.22 -10.34 -3.75
C LEU A 281 -16.03 -9.44 -4.10
N VAL A 282 -15.30 -8.92 -3.11
CA VAL A 282 -14.07 -8.15 -3.34
C VAL A 282 -13.04 -9.02 -4.06
N MET A 283 -12.76 -10.22 -3.53
CA MET A 283 -11.82 -11.15 -4.15
C MET A 283 -12.24 -11.55 -5.57
N ALA A 284 -13.53 -11.81 -5.79
CA ALA A 284 -14.06 -12.17 -7.11
C ALA A 284 -13.96 -11.01 -8.11
N GLY A 285 -14.33 -9.79 -7.71
CA GLY A 285 -14.23 -8.61 -8.56
C GLY A 285 -12.78 -8.28 -8.95
N PHE A 286 -11.86 -8.41 -8.00
CA PHE A 286 -10.42 -8.34 -8.26
C PHE A 286 -9.96 -9.42 -9.25
N ALA A 287 -10.33 -10.68 -9.03
CA ALA A 287 -9.98 -11.77 -9.94
C ALA A 287 -10.48 -11.54 -11.38
N ILE A 288 -11.69 -11.00 -11.53
CA ILE A 288 -12.26 -10.63 -12.84
C ILE A 288 -11.42 -9.53 -13.51
N LEU A 289 -11.04 -8.49 -12.76
CA LEU A 289 -10.21 -7.40 -13.27
C LEU A 289 -8.87 -7.92 -13.78
N GLU A 290 -8.19 -8.70 -12.95
CA GLU A 290 -6.86 -9.24 -13.24
C GLU A 290 -6.86 -10.22 -14.43
N CYS A 291 -7.80 -11.16 -14.45
CA CYS A 291 -7.92 -12.11 -15.57
C CYS A 291 -8.22 -11.38 -16.89
N SER A 292 -8.99 -10.30 -16.83
CA SER A 292 -9.30 -9.48 -18.01
C SER A 292 -8.09 -8.68 -18.49
N THR A 293 -7.23 -8.23 -17.57
CA THR A 293 -5.97 -7.55 -17.90
C THR A 293 -4.97 -8.51 -18.56
N LYS A 294 -4.79 -9.72 -18.02
CA LYS A 294 -3.91 -10.74 -18.59
C LYS A 294 -4.29 -11.12 -20.03
N LYS A 295 -5.59 -11.33 -20.28
CA LYS A 295 -6.07 -11.70 -21.62
C LYS A 295 -5.76 -10.62 -22.66
N LYS A 296 -5.86 -9.35 -22.29
CA LYS A 296 -5.53 -8.21 -23.17
C LYS A 296 -4.02 -8.17 -23.51
N GLN A 297 -3.15 -8.42 -22.53
CA GLN A 297 -1.70 -8.49 -22.77
C GLN A 297 -1.31 -9.64 -23.70
N GLN A 298 -2.03 -10.77 -23.66
CA GLN A 298 -1.80 -11.91 -24.56
C GLN A 298 -2.36 -11.70 -25.97
N GLU A 299 -3.42 -10.90 -26.11
CA GLU A 299 -4.06 -10.59 -27.40
C GLU A 299 -3.31 -9.52 -28.21
N ILE A 300 -2.46 -8.71 -27.56
CA ILE A 300 -1.53 -7.80 -28.26
C ILE A 300 -0.32 -8.67 -28.66
N PRO A 301 -0.10 -8.97 -29.95
CA PRO A 301 1.11 -9.68 -30.37
C PRO A 301 2.32 -8.83 -29.99
N HIS A 302 3.42 -9.45 -29.56
CA HIS A 302 4.74 -8.82 -29.40
C HIS A 302 5.18 -8.15 -30.72
N ALA A 303 4.69 -6.94 -30.99
CA ALA A 303 5.09 -6.09 -32.08
C ALA A 303 6.24 -5.18 -31.62
N SER A 304 7.34 -5.77 -31.16
CA SER A 304 8.61 -5.06 -30.91
C SER A 304 9.82 -6.01 -30.84
N ALA A 305 9.79 -7.15 -31.53
CA ALA A 305 10.99 -7.97 -31.71
C ALA A 305 11.85 -7.55 -32.93
N TRP A 306 11.41 -6.59 -33.76
CA TRP A 306 12.18 -6.05 -34.89
C TRP A 306 11.78 -4.60 -35.19
N ALA A 307 12.51 -3.64 -34.61
CA ALA A 307 12.72 -2.28 -35.14
C ALA A 307 13.95 -1.67 -34.45
#